data_AF-A0A1J5E7I6-F1
#
_entry.id   AF-A0A1J5E7I6-F1
#
_cell.length_a   1.000
_cell.length_b   1.000
_cell.length_c   1.000
_cell.angle_alpha   90.00
_cell.angle_beta   90.00
_cell.angle_gamma   90.00
#
_symmetry.space_group_name_H-M   'P 1'
#
loop_
_entity.id
_entity.type
_entity.pdbx_description
1 polymer ?
#
loop_
_entity_poly.entity_id
_entity_poly.type
_entity_poly.pdbx_seq_one_letter_code
_entity_poly.pdbx_strand_id
1 'polypeptide(L)'
;MRNEYLAKVLYSNKLVTEAQIQENWCKINTDHDLGQVLCEAGILDSKMYTRVLDYVKTLEAKAVEVPEVQSVAPAAVEKKEVPPPVSVPQPTIKSTPSPQKPVVPKSVVPKAPAASKIEVNTFSLEGNNPFGDVVPSSVQVEVIEGLESTSMSPVSIMGMGPEPDAVANAEKETNALPDRFAVATGEGSAVSPESVNPETSLSGVLAYARNYNATDIYLQPGFLMLMRQAGKQHYFSDKLVDNNHLDSWLAEAAKGFADGYEPCVGKDFSKTLALPGVGRARLTVTWEDAAPALAIRLIPTAAVSLDKFYLPPFCLDFLSFQSGLVFIAGPSGSGRSTMLTTMGETIAANRHIFLQTIEKPIERLLQNPKGIVIQKEVGLHTHTSVSAIQEAISDGADVILFDHMDSIDELWLLLQAANAGSLVFVVSSGNNILGMMTRLLECVPESHRSALCFALADQMKGVLVQHLIPVVQGQGQILAFESMKVTSTIANLIRKGELTQIPAAISAAKNQGQSLDDSLQSLVESGYINGVEAWQRASDPRRFSAYHPEMHGKGV
;
A
#
# COMPACT_ATOMS: atom_id res chain seq x y z
N MET A 1 -16.51 -8.44 26.53
CA MET A 1 -17.99 -8.27 26.56
C MET A 1 -18.52 -7.13 27.45
N ARG A 2 -18.54 -7.20 28.80
CA ARG A 2 -19.14 -6.12 29.65
C ARG A 2 -18.64 -4.72 29.32
N ASN A 3 -17.31 -4.58 29.25
CA ASN A 3 -16.66 -3.30 28.99
C ASN A 3 -16.97 -2.74 27.60
N GLU A 4 -17.16 -3.59 26.58
CA GLU A 4 -17.60 -3.15 25.26
C GLU A 4 -19.04 -2.65 25.26
N TYR A 5 -19.94 -3.30 26.02
CA TYR A 5 -21.29 -2.78 26.20
C TYR A 5 -21.28 -1.46 26.95
N LEU A 6 -20.49 -1.33 28.03
CA LEU A 6 -20.28 -0.06 28.73
C LEU A 6 -19.78 1.02 27.76
N ALA A 7 -18.75 0.72 26.96
CA ALA A 7 -18.18 1.65 25.98
C ALA A 7 -19.21 2.13 24.96
N LYS A 8 -19.95 1.20 24.35
CA LYS A 8 -20.98 1.48 23.35
C LYS A 8 -22.09 2.34 23.93
N VAL A 9 -22.56 2.01 25.13
CA VAL A 9 -23.65 2.74 25.81
C VAL A 9 -23.17 4.14 26.21
N LEU A 10 -21.99 4.26 26.82
CA LEU A 10 -21.44 5.55 27.25
C LEU A 10 -21.16 6.49 26.06
N TYR A 11 -20.57 5.97 24.98
CA TYR A 11 -20.29 6.74 23.76
C TYR A 11 -21.57 7.16 23.03
N SER A 12 -22.52 6.22 22.85
CA SER A 12 -23.77 6.48 22.13
C SER A 12 -24.65 7.51 22.85
N ASN A 13 -24.56 7.58 24.17
CA ASN A 13 -25.25 8.60 24.98
C ASN A 13 -24.41 9.88 25.17
N LYS A 14 -23.27 10.02 24.49
CA LYS A 14 -22.35 11.17 24.56
C LYS A 14 -21.89 11.51 25.98
N LEU A 15 -21.85 10.50 26.86
CA LEU A 15 -21.38 10.66 28.24
C LEU A 15 -19.86 10.72 28.32
N VAL A 16 -19.19 10.14 27.33
CA VAL A 16 -17.74 10.13 27.16
C VAL A 16 -17.41 10.19 25.66
N THR A 17 -16.24 10.72 25.33
CA THR A 17 -15.74 10.71 23.95
C THR A 17 -15.01 9.40 23.64
N GLU A 18 -14.84 9.11 22.35
CA GLU A 18 -14.06 7.96 21.91
C GLU A 18 -12.60 8.05 22.40
N ALA A 19 -12.01 9.24 22.40
CA ALA A 19 -10.67 9.48 22.93
C ALA A 19 -10.57 9.15 24.43
N GLN A 20 -11.55 9.57 25.24
CA GLN A 20 -11.58 9.28 26.68
C GLN A 20 -11.73 7.79 26.98
N ILE A 21 -12.54 7.07 26.19
CA ILE A 21 -12.64 5.61 26.29
C ILE A 21 -11.29 4.98 25.94
N GLN A 22 -10.67 5.39 24.83
CA GLN A 22 -9.41 4.80 24.37
C GLN A 22 -8.26 5.04 25.36
N GLU A 23 -8.18 6.23 25.96
CA GLU A 23 -7.14 6.59 26.94
C GLU A 23 -7.26 5.79 28.26
N ASN A 24 -8.47 5.39 28.64
CA ASN A 24 -8.72 4.69 29.89
C ASN A 24 -8.95 3.19 29.73
N TRP A 25 -9.06 2.70 28.50
CA TRP A 25 -9.28 1.27 28.21
C TRP A 25 -8.23 0.36 28.84
N CYS A 26 -6.98 0.81 28.85
CA CYS A 26 -5.84 0.02 29.30
C CYS A 26 -5.76 -0.17 30.82
N LYS A 27 -6.56 0.58 31.58
CA LYS A 27 -6.61 0.49 33.05
C LYS A 27 -7.65 -0.53 33.54
N ILE A 28 -8.45 -1.09 32.63
CA ILE A 28 -9.45 -2.12 32.93
C ILE A 28 -8.72 -3.40 33.34
N ASN A 29 -9.19 -4.00 34.43
CA ASN A 29 -8.67 -5.27 34.93
C ASN A 29 -9.81 -6.12 35.50
N THR A 30 -9.49 -7.25 36.11
CA THR A 30 -10.48 -8.15 36.74
C THR A 30 -11.27 -7.50 37.87
N ASP A 31 -10.69 -6.50 38.55
CA ASP A 31 -11.29 -5.83 39.71
C ASP A 31 -11.97 -4.49 39.34
N HIS A 32 -11.60 -3.88 38.22
CA HIS A 32 -12.08 -2.57 37.77
C HIS A 32 -12.58 -2.62 36.33
N ASP A 33 -13.89 -2.40 36.15
CA ASP A 33 -14.50 -2.27 34.83
C ASP A 33 -14.34 -0.84 34.25
N LEU A 34 -14.63 -0.68 32.95
CA LEU A 34 -14.47 0.61 32.24
C LEU A 34 -15.20 1.75 32.96
N GLY A 35 -16.38 1.49 33.54
CA GLY A 35 -17.16 2.52 34.21
C GLY A 35 -16.50 2.97 35.51
N GLN A 36 -15.96 2.04 36.29
CA GLN A 36 -15.18 2.34 37.50
C GLN A 36 -13.91 3.12 37.17
N VAL A 37 -13.17 2.70 36.14
CA VAL A 37 -11.96 3.40 35.68
C VAL A 37 -12.29 4.84 35.26
N LEU A 38 -13.40 5.05 34.53
CA LEU A 38 -13.82 6.39 34.12
C LEU A 38 -14.30 7.25 35.30
N CYS A 39 -14.86 6.64 36.35
CA CYS A 39 -15.18 7.34 37.59
C CYS A 39 -13.92 7.77 38.35
N GLU A 40 -12.91 6.90 38.42
CA GLU A 40 -11.61 7.21 39.06
C GLU A 40 -10.83 8.29 38.30
N ALA A 41 -10.94 8.31 36.97
CA ALA A 41 -10.40 9.37 36.13
C ALA A 41 -11.17 10.70 36.23
N GLY A 42 -12.29 10.74 36.98
CA GLY A 42 -13.16 11.93 37.11
C GLY A 42 -13.93 12.28 35.84
N ILE A 43 -14.00 11.37 34.87
CA ILE A 43 -14.66 11.56 33.58
C ILE A 43 -16.15 11.23 33.68
N LEU A 44 -16.51 10.23 34.47
CA LEU A 44 -17.88 9.74 34.63
C LEU A 44 -18.36 9.89 36.08
N ASP A 45 -19.57 10.44 36.29
CA ASP A 45 -20.16 10.51 37.63
C ASP A 45 -20.57 9.12 38.15
N SER A 46 -20.31 8.85 39.43
CA SER A 46 -20.59 7.56 40.06
C SER A 46 -22.08 7.16 40.01
N LYS A 47 -23.01 8.12 40.12
CA LYS A 47 -24.45 7.81 40.01
C LYS A 47 -24.84 7.49 38.57
N MET A 48 -24.20 8.12 37.60
CA MET A 48 -24.41 7.82 36.18
C MET A 48 -23.87 6.44 35.84
N TYR A 49 -22.68 6.09 36.34
CA TYR A 49 -22.10 4.77 36.19
C TYR A 49 -23.04 3.66 36.69
N THR A 50 -23.60 3.77 37.90
CA THR A 50 -24.53 2.76 38.43
C THR A 50 -25.74 2.54 37.52
N ARG A 51 -26.31 3.61 36.96
CA ARG A 51 -27.46 3.52 36.02
C ARG A 51 -27.08 2.82 34.72
N VAL A 52 -25.90 3.16 34.18
CA VAL A 52 -25.39 2.55 32.95
C VAL A 52 -25.05 1.07 33.19
N LEU A 53 -24.48 0.73 34.35
CA LEU A 53 -24.16 -0.63 34.74
C LEU A 53 -25.43 -1.49 34.86
N ASP A 54 -26.49 -0.98 35.50
CA ASP A 54 -27.77 -1.68 35.58
C ASP A 54 -28.35 -1.95 34.19
N TYR A 55 -28.27 -0.97 33.29
CA TYR A 55 -28.70 -1.15 31.91
C TYR A 55 -27.86 -2.21 31.16
N VAL A 56 -26.52 -2.17 31.28
CA VAL A 56 -25.65 -3.17 30.66
C VAL A 56 -25.92 -4.57 31.20
N LYS A 57 -26.18 -4.74 32.50
CA LYS A 57 -26.59 -6.03 33.07
C LYS A 57 -27.89 -6.56 32.45
N THR A 58 -28.85 -5.68 32.11
CA THR A 58 -30.05 -6.12 31.38
C THR A 58 -29.75 -6.53 29.93
N LEU A 59 -28.75 -5.91 29.28
CA LEU A 59 -28.30 -6.31 27.95
C LEU A 59 -27.56 -7.65 27.99
N GLU A 60 -26.69 -7.85 28.99
CA GLU A 60 -25.99 -9.12 29.23
C GLU A 60 -27.00 -10.26 29.45
N ALA A 61 -28.01 -10.06 30.29
CA ALA A 61 -29.06 -11.04 30.53
C ALA A 61 -29.84 -11.40 29.24
N LYS A 62 -30.14 -10.42 28.39
CA LYS A 62 -30.82 -10.64 27.10
C LYS A 62 -29.93 -11.34 26.07
N ALA A 63 -28.61 -11.14 26.11
CA ALA A 63 -27.68 -11.80 25.20
C ALA A 63 -27.51 -13.30 25.52
N VAL A 64 -27.70 -13.70 26.79
CA VAL A 64 -27.65 -15.10 27.24
C VAL A 64 -28.94 -15.87 26.91
N GLU A 65 -30.07 -15.17 26.70
CA GLU A 65 -31.38 -15.78 26.41
C GLU A 65 -31.66 -16.07 24.92
N VAL A 66 -30.71 -15.88 24.01
CA VAL A 66 -30.94 -16.16 22.57
C VAL A 66 -30.88 -17.68 22.32
N PRO A 67 -31.97 -18.36 21.90
CA PRO A 67 -31.91 -19.73 21.42
C PRO A 67 -31.34 -19.76 20.00
N GLU A 68 -30.67 -20.85 19.62
CA GLU A 68 -30.40 -21.18 18.21
C GLU A 68 -31.70 -21.06 17.40
N VAL A 69 -31.76 -20.11 16.46
CA VAL A 69 -32.84 -20.06 15.47
C VAL A 69 -32.28 -20.44 14.11
N GLN A 70 -32.78 -21.59 13.69
CA GLN A 70 -32.72 -22.24 12.40
C GLN A 70 -33.03 -21.28 11.24
N SER A 71 -32.40 -21.58 10.11
CA SER A 71 -32.66 -21.03 8.78
C SER A 71 -34.14 -21.05 8.39
N VAL A 72 -34.70 -19.90 7.99
CA VAL A 72 -35.91 -19.86 7.13
C VAL A 72 -35.76 -18.74 6.10
N ALA A 73 -35.93 -19.14 4.83
CA ALA A 73 -35.89 -18.35 3.61
C ALA A 73 -37.13 -17.40 3.47
N PRO A 74 -37.14 -16.45 2.51
CA PRO A 74 -37.98 -15.27 2.56
C PRO A 74 -39.39 -15.52 2.03
N ALA A 75 -40.38 -14.85 2.61
CA ALA A 75 -41.74 -14.79 2.10
C ALA A 75 -42.22 -13.34 1.90
N ALA A 76 -42.93 -13.18 0.78
CA ALA A 76 -43.40 -11.97 0.13
C ALA A 76 -44.34 -11.09 0.96
N VAL A 77 -44.31 -9.78 0.69
CA VAL A 77 -45.44 -8.86 0.93
C VAL A 77 -45.65 -7.95 -0.28
N GLU A 78 -46.93 -7.76 -0.57
CA GLU A 78 -47.58 -7.21 -1.75
C GLU A 78 -47.44 -5.69 -1.98
N LYS A 79 -47.83 -5.33 -3.21
CA LYS A 79 -47.84 -4.02 -3.89
C LYS A 79 -48.60 -2.91 -3.13
N LYS A 80 -48.07 -1.68 -3.22
CA LYS A 80 -48.84 -0.43 -3.08
C LYS A 80 -48.64 0.47 -4.31
N GLU A 81 -49.75 0.98 -4.83
CA GLU A 81 -49.87 1.82 -6.03
C GLU A 81 -49.42 3.28 -5.82
N VAL A 82 -49.06 3.88 -6.95
CA VAL A 82 -48.51 5.23 -7.19
C VAL A 82 -49.62 6.22 -7.54
N PRO A 83 -49.57 7.51 -7.11
CA PRO A 83 -50.30 8.59 -7.75
C PRO A 83 -49.42 9.44 -8.71
N PRO A 84 -50.01 10.06 -9.75
CA PRO A 84 -49.32 10.54 -10.96
C PRO A 84 -48.76 11.98 -10.86
N PRO A 85 -47.89 12.40 -11.80
CA PRO A 85 -47.29 13.73 -11.81
C PRO A 85 -48.17 14.78 -12.54
N VAL A 86 -48.02 16.04 -12.12
CA VAL A 86 -48.71 17.20 -12.68
C VAL A 86 -47.82 17.90 -13.73
N SER A 87 -48.32 18.02 -14.97
CA SER A 87 -47.88 18.91 -16.06
C SER A 87 -48.38 20.36 -15.82
N VAL A 88 -47.82 21.46 -16.35
CA VAL A 88 -47.86 22.04 -17.75
C VAL A 88 -47.05 23.38 -17.73
N PRO A 89 -46.90 24.22 -18.80
CA PRO A 89 -46.38 24.08 -20.19
C PRO A 89 -45.13 24.96 -20.53
N GLN A 90 -44.50 24.70 -21.69
CA GLN A 90 -43.61 25.61 -22.45
C GLN A 90 -44.39 26.66 -23.29
N PRO A 91 -43.73 27.71 -23.81
CA PRO A 91 -43.34 27.66 -25.23
C PRO A 91 -41.99 28.31 -25.63
N THR A 92 -41.52 27.83 -26.78
CA THR A 92 -40.40 28.13 -27.72
C THR A 92 -40.16 29.63 -28.09
N ILE A 93 -38.97 30.10 -28.55
CA ILE A 93 -38.43 30.04 -29.95
C ILE A 93 -37.02 30.75 -30.08
N LYS A 94 -36.10 30.11 -30.84
CA LYS A 94 -35.00 30.54 -31.77
C LYS A 94 -33.76 31.44 -31.42
N SER A 95 -32.60 30.80 -31.72
CA SER A 95 -31.42 31.18 -32.56
C SER A 95 -30.41 32.29 -32.19
N THR A 96 -29.14 31.84 -32.12
CA THR A 96 -27.79 32.42 -32.42
C THR A 96 -27.72 33.55 -33.46
N PRO A 97 -26.62 34.35 -33.60
CA PRO A 97 -25.19 34.00 -33.34
C PRO A 97 -24.28 35.09 -32.71
N SER A 98 -23.01 34.72 -32.45
CA SER A 98 -21.84 35.55 -32.07
C SER A 98 -21.31 36.42 -33.24
N PRO A 99 -20.10 37.03 -33.20
CA PRO A 99 -19.29 37.71 -32.16
C PRO A 99 -18.79 39.11 -32.66
N GLN A 100 -18.07 39.93 -31.86
CA GLN A 100 -17.00 40.81 -32.40
C GLN A 100 -16.12 41.54 -31.35
N LYS A 101 -14.86 41.74 -31.75
CA LYS A 101 -13.73 42.44 -31.10
C LYS A 101 -14.04 43.91 -30.77
N PRO A 102 -13.13 44.59 -30.04
CA PRO A 102 -12.62 45.83 -30.62
C PRO A 102 -11.10 46.04 -30.53
N VAL A 103 -10.70 46.94 -31.44
CA VAL A 103 -9.39 47.45 -31.80
C VAL A 103 -9.04 48.69 -30.96
N VAL A 104 -7.73 48.87 -30.79
CA VAL A 104 -6.94 49.99 -30.23
C VAL A 104 -7.40 51.40 -30.70
N PRO A 105 -7.08 52.49 -29.97
CA PRO A 105 -5.95 53.31 -30.44
C PRO A 105 -5.04 53.94 -29.36
N LYS A 106 -3.79 54.17 -29.82
CA LYS A 106 -2.65 54.99 -29.35
C LYS A 106 -3.06 56.45 -29.00
N SER A 107 -2.30 57.33 -28.35
CA SER A 107 -0.91 57.50 -27.90
C SER A 107 -0.87 58.79 -27.05
N VAL A 108 0.12 58.99 -26.16
CA VAL A 108 1.03 60.17 -26.11
C VAL A 108 2.01 60.00 -24.92
N VAL A 109 3.30 60.20 -25.21
CA VAL A 109 4.52 60.12 -24.39
C VAL A 109 5.24 61.46 -24.61
N PRO A 110 6.00 62.13 -23.69
CA PRO A 110 7.30 61.66 -23.11
C PRO A 110 7.68 62.28 -21.72
N LYS A 111 8.80 62.03 -20.98
CA LYS A 111 10.09 61.31 -21.14
C LYS A 111 10.77 61.10 -19.75
N ALA A 112 11.41 59.94 -19.58
CA ALA A 112 12.54 59.40 -18.76
C ALA A 112 13.24 60.19 -17.59
N PRO A 113 13.90 59.45 -16.66
CA PRO A 113 15.34 59.18 -16.88
C PRO A 113 15.82 57.71 -16.68
N ALA A 114 16.81 57.37 -17.53
CA ALA A 114 17.94 56.41 -17.44
C ALA A 114 17.74 54.94 -17.02
N ALA A 115 17.99 54.03 -17.97
CA ALA A 115 18.10 52.57 -17.82
C ALA A 115 19.57 52.10 -17.80
N SER A 116 19.88 51.14 -16.93
CA SER A 116 21.05 50.26 -17.03
C SER A 116 20.84 49.22 -18.13
N LYS A 117 21.84 49.03 -18.99
CA LYS A 117 21.82 48.07 -20.11
C LYS A 117 21.84 46.63 -19.59
N ILE A 118 20.88 45.83 -20.02
CA ILE A 118 20.90 44.36 -19.93
C ILE A 118 21.60 43.84 -21.18
N GLU A 119 22.66 43.04 -21.02
CA GLU A 119 23.30 42.32 -22.12
C GLU A 119 22.45 41.10 -22.51
N VAL A 120 21.95 41.10 -23.75
CA VAL A 120 21.19 40.00 -24.33
C VAL A 120 22.17 38.94 -24.84
N ASN A 121 22.34 37.85 -24.09
CA ASN A 121 23.10 36.68 -24.56
C ASN A 121 22.32 35.99 -25.69
N THR A 122 22.81 36.14 -26.92
CA THR A 122 22.27 35.45 -28.09
C THR A 122 22.90 34.06 -28.17
N PHE A 123 22.16 33.02 -27.76
CA PHE A 123 22.58 31.63 -27.98
C PHE A 123 22.14 31.15 -29.37
N SER A 124 23.08 30.72 -30.19
CA SER A 124 22.78 30.00 -31.43
C SER A 124 22.63 28.51 -31.11
N LEU A 125 21.40 28.01 -31.15
CA LEU A 125 21.09 26.58 -31.05
C LEU A 125 21.11 25.98 -32.45
N GLU A 126 22.06 25.07 -32.73
CA GLU A 126 21.98 24.20 -33.91
C GLU A 126 20.86 23.20 -33.69
N GLY A 127 19.77 23.34 -34.45
CA GLY A 127 18.64 22.42 -34.40
C GLY A 127 19.07 21.02 -34.85
N ASN A 128 18.78 20.00 -34.06
CA ASN A 128 19.08 18.61 -34.39
C ASN A 128 18.04 18.07 -35.40
N ASN A 129 18.10 18.56 -36.64
CA ASN A 129 17.23 18.12 -37.73
C ASN A 129 17.86 16.88 -38.39
N PRO A 130 17.20 15.70 -38.35
CA PRO A 130 17.73 14.49 -38.98
C PRO A 130 17.83 14.56 -40.51
N PHE A 131 17.33 15.64 -41.14
CA PHE A 131 17.34 15.85 -42.59
C PHE A 131 18.30 16.95 -43.07
N GLY A 132 19.25 17.39 -42.24
CA GLY A 132 20.46 18.09 -42.71
C GLY A 132 20.33 19.58 -43.08
N ASP A 133 19.13 20.14 -43.14
CA ASP A 133 18.97 21.58 -43.32
C ASP A 133 19.09 22.30 -41.97
N VAL A 134 20.24 22.95 -41.77
CA VAL A 134 20.51 23.85 -40.65
C VAL A 134 19.79 25.17 -40.94
N VAL A 135 18.57 25.32 -40.41
CA VAL A 135 17.95 26.64 -40.32
C VAL A 135 18.41 27.25 -39.00
N PRO A 136 19.29 28.27 -39.00
CA PRO A 136 19.62 28.98 -37.77
C PRO A 136 18.37 29.75 -37.32
N SER A 137 17.64 29.21 -36.34
CA SER A 137 16.62 29.95 -35.62
C SER A 137 17.31 30.75 -34.51
N SER A 138 17.34 32.07 -34.63
CA SER A 138 17.69 32.94 -33.51
C SER A 138 16.49 32.98 -32.56
N VAL A 139 16.40 32.02 -31.64
CA VAL A 139 15.44 32.11 -30.52
C VAL A 139 15.98 33.16 -29.56
N GLN A 140 15.29 34.30 -29.48
CA GLN A 140 15.54 35.26 -28.40
C GLN A 140 14.96 34.64 -27.12
N VAL A 141 15.82 34.11 -26.26
CA VAL A 141 15.43 33.66 -24.93
C VAL A 141 15.33 34.90 -24.06
N GLU A 142 14.14 35.48 -23.98
CA GLU A 142 13.82 36.42 -22.91
C GLU A 142 13.62 35.61 -21.63
N VAL A 143 14.46 35.85 -20.62
CA VAL A 143 14.21 35.38 -19.26
C VAL A 143 13.01 36.18 -18.74
N ILE A 144 11.86 35.52 -18.66
CA ILE A 144 10.67 36.14 -18.08
C ILE A 144 10.82 36.05 -16.55
N GLU A 145 11.17 37.17 -15.92
CA GLU A 145 11.24 37.29 -14.46
C GLU A 145 9.91 36.82 -13.84
N GLY A 146 9.98 35.84 -12.93
CA GLY A 146 8.80 35.27 -12.25
C GLY A 146 8.23 33.98 -12.86
N LEU A 147 8.77 33.48 -13.97
CA LEU A 147 8.49 32.13 -14.51
C LEU A 147 9.63 31.13 -14.24
N GLU A 148 10.63 31.51 -13.46
CA GLU A 148 11.66 30.59 -12.98
C GLU A 148 10.96 29.52 -12.13
N SER A 149 11.09 28.23 -12.49
CA SER A 149 11.10 27.20 -11.43
C SER A 149 12.10 27.72 -10.41
N THR A 150 11.76 27.80 -9.12
CA THR A 150 12.63 28.30 -8.05
C THR A 150 13.98 27.57 -8.10
N SER A 151 14.87 28.04 -8.97
CA SER A 151 16.10 27.38 -9.37
C SER A 151 17.18 28.22 -8.74
N MET A 152 17.49 27.74 -7.55
CA MET A 152 18.74 27.98 -6.83
C MET A 152 19.87 28.26 -7.83
N SER A 153 20.59 29.33 -7.57
CA SER A 153 21.91 29.56 -8.16
C SER A 153 22.71 28.26 -8.07
N PRO A 154 23.51 27.87 -9.09
CA PRO A 154 24.37 26.72 -8.96
C PRO A 154 25.38 26.98 -7.84
N VAL A 155 25.16 26.36 -6.68
CA VAL A 155 26.16 26.32 -5.62
C VAL A 155 27.29 25.47 -6.16
N SER A 156 28.45 26.08 -6.37
CA SER A 156 29.69 25.34 -6.58
C SER A 156 29.96 24.54 -5.31
N ILE A 157 29.77 23.23 -5.36
CA ILE A 157 30.17 22.33 -4.28
C ILE A 157 31.70 22.36 -4.26
N MET A 158 32.27 23.10 -3.32
CA MET A 158 33.70 23.10 -3.04
C MET A 158 34.08 21.68 -2.63
N GLY A 159 34.98 21.06 -3.39
CA GLY A 159 35.50 19.73 -3.06
C GLY A 159 36.07 19.73 -1.65
N MET A 160 35.57 18.83 -0.81
CA MET A 160 36.15 18.53 0.50
C MET A 160 37.57 17.98 0.27
N GLY A 161 38.57 18.82 0.51
CA GLY A 161 39.94 18.36 0.76
C GLY A 161 40.02 17.64 2.12
N PRO A 162 41.09 16.87 2.38
CA PRO A 162 41.20 16.12 3.63
C PRO A 162 41.34 17.08 4.81
N GLU A 163 40.48 16.95 5.82
CA GLU A 163 40.52 17.77 7.04
C GLU A 163 41.76 17.45 7.90
N PRO A 164 42.36 18.46 8.57
CA PRO A 164 43.35 18.24 9.60
C PRO A 164 42.71 18.05 10.98
N ASP A 165 43.27 17.11 11.74
CA ASP A 165 42.94 16.86 13.15
C ASP A 165 43.09 18.12 14.02
N ALA A 166 42.03 18.54 14.72
CA ALA A 166 42.14 19.40 15.89
C ALA A 166 40.99 19.17 16.89
N VAL A 167 41.42 18.81 18.10
CA VAL A 167 40.67 18.30 19.26
C VAL A 167 40.00 19.42 20.06
N ALA A 168 38.84 19.11 20.68
CA ALA A 168 38.59 19.19 22.15
C ALA A 168 37.27 19.85 22.59
N ASN A 169 36.48 19.02 23.30
CA ASN A 169 35.63 19.34 24.45
C ASN A 169 34.53 20.40 24.30
N ALA A 170 33.35 19.93 23.90
CA ALA A 170 32.08 20.48 24.34
C ALA A 170 31.22 19.35 24.92
N GLU A 171 30.57 19.63 26.04
CA GLU A 171 29.77 18.71 26.84
C GLU A 171 28.67 18.04 26.01
N LYS A 172 28.59 16.71 26.10
CA LYS A 172 27.56 15.89 25.43
C LYS A 172 26.22 16.07 26.13
N GLU A 173 25.50 17.15 25.82
CA GLU A 173 24.04 17.09 25.86
C GLU A 173 23.60 16.24 24.67
N THR A 174 22.99 15.08 24.96
CA THR A 174 22.47 14.16 23.97
C THR A 174 21.28 14.81 23.26
N ASN A 175 21.57 15.57 22.20
CA ASN A 175 20.62 16.12 21.26
C ASN A 175 20.04 15.00 20.34
N ALA A 176 19.71 13.85 20.94
CA ALA A 176 19.19 12.69 20.23
C ALA A 176 17.71 12.94 19.95
N LEU A 177 17.33 12.84 18.67
CA LEU A 177 15.93 12.88 18.26
C LEU A 177 15.15 11.76 18.98
N PRO A 178 13.84 11.94 19.22
CA PRO A 178 13.03 10.93 19.89
C PRO A 178 13.03 9.60 19.10
N ASP A 179 13.45 8.51 19.75
CA ASP A 179 13.57 7.17 19.15
C ASP A 179 12.21 6.58 18.72
N ARG A 180 11.09 7.14 19.22
CA ARG A 180 9.72 6.64 18.98
C ARG A 180 9.25 6.62 17.51
N PHE A 181 9.98 7.28 16.62
CA PHE A 181 9.69 7.31 15.18
C PHE A 181 10.81 6.67 14.34
N ALA A 182 11.84 6.11 14.98
CA ALA A 182 12.86 5.36 14.25
C ALA A 182 12.25 4.03 13.79
N VAL A 183 12.44 3.70 12.51
CA VAL A 183 12.14 2.35 12.02
C VAL A 183 13.20 1.41 12.59
N ALA A 184 12.89 0.76 13.70
CA ALA A 184 13.78 -0.22 14.29
C ALA A 184 13.95 -1.43 13.34
N THR A 185 15.20 -1.72 12.96
CA THR A 185 15.53 -2.80 12.01
C THR A 185 15.56 -4.18 12.68
N GLY A 186 15.73 -4.22 14.01
CA GLY A 186 15.92 -5.45 14.76
C GLY A 186 17.24 -6.16 14.43
N GLU A 187 18.25 -5.40 13.99
CA GLU A 187 19.58 -5.92 13.63
C GLU A 187 20.28 -6.66 14.79
N GLY A 188 21.17 -7.58 14.41
CA GLY A 188 21.92 -8.47 15.30
C GLY A 188 21.82 -9.94 14.85
N SER A 189 22.25 -10.86 15.72
CA SER A 189 22.07 -12.29 15.51
C SER A 189 21.51 -12.93 16.77
N ALA A 190 20.22 -13.28 16.73
CA ALA A 190 19.60 -14.11 17.75
C ALA A 190 19.97 -15.58 17.51
N VAL A 191 20.37 -16.28 18.57
CA VAL A 191 20.62 -17.72 18.52
C VAL A 191 19.26 -18.41 18.40
N SER A 192 19.06 -19.10 17.28
CA SER A 192 17.87 -19.92 17.09
C SER A 192 17.97 -21.19 17.93
N PRO A 193 16.94 -21.53 18.72
CA PRO A 193 16.93 -22.76 19.51
C PRO A 193 16.78 -24.00 18.60
N GLU A 194 17.22 -25.17 19.06
CA GLU A 194 17.04 -26.43 18.32
C GLU A 194 15.57 -26.92 18.31
N SER A 195 14.82 -26.58 19.35
CA SER A 195 13.40 -26.91 19.51
C SER A 195 12.68 -25.78 20.22
N VAL A 196 11.38 -25.61 19.93
CA VAL A 196 10.55 -24.59 20.55
C VAL A 196 9.48 -25.22 21.43
N ASN A 197 9.27 -24.61 22.59
CA ASN A 197 8.16 -24.90 23.48
C ASN A 197 7.52 -23.58 23.97
N PRO A 198 6.36 -23.62 24.65
CA PRO A 198 5.70 -22.42 25.14
C PRO A 198 6.53 -21.56 26.12
N GLU A 199 7.52 -22.14 26.80
CA GLU A 199 8.44 -21.42 27.71
C GLU A 199 9.54 -20.64 26.96
N THR A 200 9.68 -20.86 25.66
CA THR A 200 10.67 -20.18 24.81
C THR A 200 10.26 -18.72 24.66
N SER A 201 11.22 -17.78 24.79
CA SER A 201 10.95 -16.35 24.56
C SER A 201 10.41 -16.09 23.16
N LEU A 202 9.65 -15.01 22.98
CA LEU A 202 9.09 -14.64 21.68
C LEU A 202 10.22 -14.49 20.66
N SER A 203 11.33 -13.86 21.04
CA SER A 203 12.53 -13.74 20.23
C SER A 203 13.04 -15.11 19.74
N GLY A 204 13.06 -16.12 20.62
CA GLY A 204 13.46 -17.48 20.28
C GLY A 204 12.48 -18.17 19.32
N VAL A 205 11.17 -17.99 19.54
CA VAL A 205 10.10 -18.48 18.64
C VAL A 205 10.26 -17.91 17.24
N LEU A 206 10.47 -16.59 17.14
CA LEU A 206 10.65 -15.89 15.87
C LEU A 206 11.96 -16.29 15.17
N ALA A 207 13.06 -16.42 15.92
CA ALA A 207 14.35 -16.86 15.38
C ALA A 207 14.28 -18.31 14.85
N TYR A 208 13.57 -19.20 15.53
CA TYR A 208 13.28 -20.54 15.03
C TYR A 208 12.48 -20.50 13.74
N ALA A 209 11.35 -19.79 13.72
CA ALA A 209 10.49 -19.70 12.54
C ALA A 209 11.24 -19.14 11.31
N ARG A 210 12.12 -18.15 11.50
CA ARG A 210 12.98 -17.60 10.44
C ARG A 210 13.97 -18.63 9.89
N ASN A 211 14.59 -19.45 10.74
CA ASN A 211 15.49 -20.52 10.31
C ASN A 211 14.81 -21.56 9.40
N TYR A 212 13.52 -21.78 9.58
CA TYR A 212 12.71 -22.67 8.74
C TYR A 212 12.04 -21.95 7.56
N ASN A 213 12.37 -20.68 7.31
CA ASN A 213 11.76 -19.84 6.27
C ASN A 213 10.22 -19.81 6.38
N ALA A 214 9.69 -19.77 7.61
CA ALA A 214 8.27 -19.60 7.83
C ALA A 214 7.82 -18.16 7.46
N THR A 215 6.57 -18.01 7.05
CA THR A 215 5.97 -16.71 6.71
C THR A 215 5.10 -16.16 7.84
N ASP A 216 4.35 -17.03 8.49
CA ASP A 216 3.38 -16.68 9.53
C ASP A 216 3.49 -17.65 10.71
N ILE A 217 3.20 -17.18 11.92
CA ILE A 217 3.15 -17.93 13.17
C ILE A 217 1.81 -17.64 13.83
N TYR A 218 1.19 -18.65 14.41
CA TYR A 218 -0.11 -18.57 15.08
C TYR A 218 0.02 -19.20 16.47
N LEU A 219 -0.36 -18.42 17.49
CA LEU A 219 -0.28 -18.78 18.90
C LEU A 219 -1.65 -18.51 19.54
N GLN A 220 -2.29 -19.55 20.09
CA GLN A 220 -3.62 -19.48 20.69
C GLN A 220 -3.67 -20.41 21.90
N PRO A 221 -4.38 -20.04 22.99
CA PRO A 221 -4.46 -20.90 24.17
C PRO A 221 -5.15 -22.22 23.84
N GLY A 222 -4.65 -23.31 24.44
CA GLY A 222 -5.18 -24.66 24.24
C GLY A 222 -4.75 -25.36 22.95
N PHE A 223 -3.91 -24.72 22.13
CA PHE A 223 -3.40 -25.28 20.87
C PHE A 223 -1.87 -25.40 20.88
N LEU A 224 -1.34 -26.28 20.03
CA LEU A 224 0.09 -26.31 19.72
C LEU A 224 0.46 -25.08 18.86
N MET A 225 1.71 -24.64 18.96
CA MET A 225 2.23 -23.55 18.16
C MET A 225 2.29 -23.97 16.69
N LEU A 226 1.76 -23.12 15.82
CA LEU A 226 1.61 -23.42 14.40
C LEU A 226 2.33 -22.37 13.56
N MET A 227 3.12 -22.81 12.58
CA MET A 227 3.78 -21.94 11.62
C MET A 227 3.36 -22.28 10.20
N ARG A 228 3.39 -21.29 9.30
CA ARG A 228 3.19 -21.48 7.87
C ARG A 228 4.52 -21.51 7.15
N GLN A 229 4.79 -22.58 6.42
CA GLN A 229 5.98 -22.74 5.59
C GLN A 229 5.55 -23.17 4.18
N ALA A 230 6.02 -22.45 3.15
CA ALA A 230 5.67 -22.70 1.75
C ALA A 230 4.15 -22.85 1.49
N GLY A 231 3.34 -22.03 2.18
CA GLY A 231 1.88 -22.03 2.07
C GLY A 231 1.16 -23.10 2.92
N LYS A 232 1.86 -24.08 3.47
CA LYS A 232 1.32 -25.16 4.32
C LYS A 232 1.52 -24.86 5.81
N GLN A 233 0.63 -25.38 6.64
CA GLN A 233 0.67 -25.20 8.09
C GLN A 233 1.31 -26.41 8.77
N HIS A 234 2.20 -26.14 9.72
CA HIS A 234 2.96 -27.14 10.47
C HIS A 234 2.97 -26.79 11.96
N TYR A 235 2.68 -27.77 12.81
CA TYR A 235 2.95 -27.64 14.24
C TYR A 235 4.45 -27.74 14.49
N PHE A 236 4.96 -26.89 15.38
CA PHE A 236 6.39 -26.84 15.70
C PHE A 236 6.69 -26.78 17.20
N SER A 237 5.66 -26.98 18.04
CA SER A 237 5.80 -27.27 19.46
C SER A 237 5.20 -28.64 19.80
N ASP A 238 5.65 -29.21 20.92
CA ASP A 238 5.16 -30.46 21.50
C ASP A 238 4.19 -30.24 22.68
N LYS A 239 4.08 -29.00 23.17
CA LYS A 239 3.22 -28.60 24.28
C LYS A 239 2.20 -27.54 23.85
N LEU A 240 1.04 -27.59 24.50
CA LEU A 240 -0.04 -26.64 24.34
C LEU A 240 0.35 -25.28 24.94
N VAL A 241 -0.05 -24.22 24.26
CA VAL A 241 0.07 -22.84 24.74
C VAL A 241 -0.99 -22.57 25.80
N ASP A 242 -0.64 -21.84 26.84
CA ASP A 242 -1.57 -21.32 27.85
C ASP A 242 -1.56 -19.78 27.88
N ASN A 243 -2.44 -19.19 28.70
CA ASN A 243 -2.58 -17.74 28.81
C ASN A 243 -1.31 -17.05 29.36
N ASN A 244 -0.58 -17.68 30.28
CA ASN A 244 0.62 -17.08 30.87
C ASN A 244 1.73 -16.93 29.83
N HIS A 245 1.88 -17.91 28.94
CA HIS A 245 2.84 -17.81 27.83
C HIS A 245 2.49 -16.66 26.88
N LEU A 246 1.21 -16.49 26.57
CA LEU A 246 0.72 -15.43 25.68
C LEU A 246 0.96 -14.04 26.29
N ASP A 247 0.67 -13.86 27.58
CA ASP A 247 0.94 -12.62 28.30
C ASP A 247 2.44 -12.29 28.31
N SER A 248 3.29 -13.30 28.53
CA SER A 248 4.75 -13.14 28.47
C SER A 248 5.22 -12.72 27.07
N TRP A 249 4.73 -13.36 26.01
CA TRP A 249 5.07 -12.99 24.64
C TRP A 249 4.54 -11.61 24.24
N LEU A 250 3.35 -11.22 24.70
CA LEU A 250 2.82 -9.88 24.49
C LEU A 250 3.65 -8.81 25.20
N ALA A 251 4.08 -9.08 26.44
CA ALA A 251 4.98 -8.19 27.18
C ALA A 251 6.35 -8.06 26.51
N GLU A 252 6.87 -9.13 25.91
CA GLU A 252 8.09 -9.07 25.10
C GLU A 252 7.88 -8.29 23.79
N ALA A 253 6.77 -8.52 23.09
CA ALA A 253 6.42 -7.81 21.87
C ALA A 253 6.26 -6.30 22.10
N ALA A 254 5.68 -5.90 23.24
CA ALA A 254 5.49 -4.50 23.62
C ALA A 254 6.80 -3.71 23.64
N LYS A 255 7.91 -4.34 24.04
CA LYS A 255 9.25 -3.74 24.02
C LYS A 255 9.77 -3.45 22.60
N GLY A 256 9.21 -4.13 21.59
CA GLY A 256 9.58 -3.99 20.20
C GLY A 256 8.70 -3.04 19.39
N PHE A 257 7.63 -2.48 19.97
CA PHE A 257 6.78 -1.52 19.26
C PHE A 257 7.42 -0.14 19.24
N ALA A 258 7.65 0.41 18.05
CA ALA A 258 8.33 1.68 17.86
C ALA A 258 7.61 2.85 18.57
N ASP A 259 6.28 2.84 18.61
CA ASP A 259 5.49 3.90 19.23
C ASP A 259 5.28 3.73 20.74
N GLY A 260 5.92 2.72 21.36
CA GLY A 260 5.80 2.46 22.80
C GLY A 260 4.41 2.01 23.23
N TYR A 261 3.64 1.42 22.31
CA TYR A 261 2.29 0.96 22.62
C TYR A 261 2.29 -0.12 23.71
N GLU A 262 1.42 0.02 24.70
CA GLU A 262 1.20 -1.02 25.68
C GLU A 262 -0.05 -1.83 25.29
N PRO A 263 0.04 -3.17 25.15
CA PRO A 263 -1.12 -4.01 24.88
C PRO A 263 -2.19 -3.84 25.96
N CYS A 264 -3.43 -3.61 25.51
CA CYS A 264 -4.56 -3.40 26.41
C CYS A 264 -5.53 -4.58 26.31
N VAL A 265 -5.95 -5.11 27.46
CA VAL A 265 -6.84 -6.26 27.54
C VAL A 265 -8.16 -5.98 26.82
N GLY A 266 -8.61 -6.94 26.01
CA GLY A 266 -9.86 -6.86 25.25
C GLY A 266 -9.86 -5.86 24.09
N LYS A 267 -8.69 -5.33 23.69
CA LYS A 267 -8.56 -4.45 22.52
C LYS A 267 -7.75 -5.14 21.43
N ASP A 268 -8.41 -5.38 20.30
CA ASP A 268 -7.73 -5.88 19.10
C ASP A 268 -6.80 -4.82 18.53
N PHE A 269 -5.62 -5.23 18.07
CA PHE A 269 -4.70 -4.34 17.41
C PHE A 269 -3.76 -5.09 16.45
N SER A 270 -3.14 -4.34 15.54
CA SER A 270 -2.12 -4.85 14.64
C SER A 270 -0.97 -3.86 14.62
N LYS A 271 0.25 -4.30 14.98
CA LYS A 271 1.44 -3.46 15.07
C LYS A 271 2.68 -4.14 14.52
N THR A 272 3.60 -3.32 14.04
CA THR A 272 4.95 -3.74 13.69
C THR A 272 5.80 -3.76 14.95
N LEU A 273 6.51 -4.87 15.16
CA LEU A 273 7.51 -5.00 16.19
C LEU A 273 8.89 -5.25 15.57
N ALA A 274 9.92 -4.76 16.24
CA ALA A 274 11.30 -5.06 15.91
C ALA A 274 12.00 -5.56 17.18
N LEU A 275 12.49 -6.80 17.14
CA LEU A 275 13.23 -7.39 18.24
C LEU A 275 14.72 -7.48 17.86
N PRO A 276 15.64 -6.98 18.70
CA PRO A 276 17.08 -7.03 18.43
C PRO A 276 17.56 -8.45 18.14
N GLY A 277 18.37 -8.59 17.09
CA GLY A 277 18.91 -9.86 16.60
C GLY A 277 17.92 -10.80 15.91
N VAL A 278 16.63 -10.55 16.05
CA VAL A 278 15.58 -11.37 15.45
C VAL A 278 15.09 -10.73 14.17
N GLY A 279 14.94 -9.41 14.15
CA GLY A 279 14.40 -8.60 13.05
C GLY A 279 12.93 -8.19 13.24
N ARG A 280 12.30 -7.74 12.15
CA ARG A 280 10.93 -7.18 12.16
C ARG A 280 9.83 -8.22 11.94
N ALA A 281 8.68 -7.99 12.54
CA ALA A 281 7.47 -8.77 12.32
C ALA A 281 6.24 -7.90 12.51
N ARG A 282 5.12 -8.28 11.88
CA ARG A 282 3.81 -7.70 12.16
C ARG A 282 3.05 -8.64 13.08
N LEU A 283 2.69 -8.16 14.26
CA LEU A 283 1.84 -8.87 15.22
C LEU A 283 0.42 -8.32 15.12
N THR A 284 -0.53 -9.22 14.95
CA THR A 284 -1.96 -8.97 15.15
C THR A 284 -2.39 -9.72 16.39
N VAL A 285 -3.07 -9.01 17.30
CA VAL A 285 -3.67 -9.57 18.51
C VAL A 285 -5.18 -9.45 18.38
N THR A 286 -5.86 -10.56 18.60
CA THR A 286 -7.33 -10.64 18.64
C THR A 286 -7.75 -11.28 19.94
N TRP A 287 -8.77 -10.73 20.61
CA TRP A 287 -9.27 -11.28 21.87
C TRP A 287 -10.45 -12.21 21.62
N GLU A 288 -10.33 -13.45 22.10
CA GLU A 288 -11.42 -14.42 22.12
C GLU A 288 -11.77 -14.73 23.59
N ASP A 289 -12.97 -14.31 23.99
CA ASP A 289 -13.43 -14.34 25.39
C ASP A 289 -12.45 -13.62 26.35
N ALA A 290 -11.73 -14.37 27.20
CA ALA A 290 -10.79 -13.84 28.18
C ALA A 290 -9.31 -13.99 27.77
N ALA A 291 -9.02 -14.51 26.57
CA ALA A 291 -7.65 -14.82 26.16
C ALA A 291 -7.27 -14.20 24.81
N PRO A 292 -6.02 -13.72 24.65
CA PRO A 292 -5.55 -13.21 23.37
C PRO A 292 -5.09 -14.36 22.44
N ALA A 293 -5.31 -14.18 21.15
CA ALA A 293 -4.70 -14.97 20.08
C ALA A 293 -3.74 -14.08 19.29
N LEU A 294 -2.54 -14.59 19.00
CA LEU A 294 -1.48 -13.86 18.32
C LEU A 294 -1.26 -14.47 16.92
N ALA A 295 -1.35 -13.62 15.90
CA ALA A 295 -0.94 -13.94 14.54
C ALA A 295 0.26 -13.07 14.17
N ILE A 296 1.40 -13.68 13.90
CA ILE A 296 2.65 -12.98 13.63
C ILE A 296 3.10 -13.26 12.21
N ARG A 297 3.22 -12.22 11.39
CA ARG A 297 3.82 -12.30 10.06
C ARG A 297 5.27 -11.85 10.13
N LEU A 298 6.19 -12.72 9.72
CA LEU A 298 7.61 -12.38 9.62
C LEU A 298 7.81 -11.43 8.44
N ILE A 299 8.55 -10.34 8.67
CA ILE A 299 8.90 -9.38 7.62
C ILE A 299 10.32 -9.73 7.12
N PRO A 300 10.47 -10.15 5.85
CA PRO A 300 11.78 -10.45 5.28
C PRO A 300 12.69 -9.21 5.26
N THR A 301 13.95 -9.38 5.66
CA THR A 301 14.94 -8.30 5.66
C THR A 301 15.83 -8.30 4.41
N ALA A 302 15.95 -9.44 3.73
CA ALA A 302 16.82 -9.60 2.58
C ALA A 302 16.28 -8.84 1.35
N ALA A 303 17.13 -8.04 0.73
CA ALA A 303 16.85 -7.45 -0.57
C ALA A 303 16.91 -8.53 -1.66
N VAL A 304 15.97 -8.47 -2.61
CA VAL A 304 15.98 -9.31 -3.81
C VAL A 304 16.43 -8.42 -4.97
N SER A 305 17.42 -8.85 -5.74
CA SER A 305 17.86 -8.08 -6.90
C SER A 305 16.87 -8.23 -8.06
N LEU A 306 16.70 -7.17 -8.86
CA LEU A 306 15.65 -7.12 -9.89
C LEU A 306 15.75 -8.25 -10.93
N ASP A 307 16.96 -8.71 -11.23
CA ASP A 307 17.24 -9.83 -12.14
C ASP A 307 16.64 -11.16 -11.67
N LYS A 308 16.48 -11.35 -10.36
CA LYS A 308 15.92 -12.59 -9.78
C LYS A 308 14.42 -12.73 -10.00
N PHE A 309 13.74 -11.66 -10.39
CA PHE A 309 12.33 -11.73 -10.75
C PHE A 309 12.08 -12.22 -12.17
N TYR A 310 13.11 -12.29 -13.02
CA TYR A 310 12.99 -12.72 -14.43
C TYR A 310 11.87 -11.99 -15.18
N LEU A 311 11.77 -10.67 -14.95
CA LEU A 311 10.76 -9.83 -15.59
C LEU A 311 10.90 -9.88 -17.12
N PRO A 312 9.78 -9.82 -17.87
CA PRO A 312 9.84 -9.56 -19.30
C PRO A 312 10.66 -8.29 -19.59
N PRO A 313 11.52 -8.27 -20.62
CA PRO A 313 12.43 -7.14 -20.85
C PRO A 313 11.72 -5.77 -20.92
N PHE A 314 10.52 -5.71 -21.49
CA PHE A 314 9.76 -4.47 -21.60
C PHE A 314 9.29 -3.91 -20.26
N CYS A 315 9.20 -4.73 -19.20
CA CYS A 315 8.85 -4.26 -17.86
C CYS A 315 9.97 -3.40 -17.25
N LEU A 316 11.21 -3.51 -17.73
CA LEU A 316 12.31 -2.65 -17.30
C LEU A 316 12.08 -1.18 -17.72
N ASP A 317 11.33 -0.96 -18.80
CA ASP A 317 10.94 0.38 -19.23
C ASP A 317 10.18 1.14 -18.13
N PHE A 318 9.49 0.42 -17.24
CA PHE A 318 8.70 1.03 -16.15
C PHE A 318 9.57 1.89 -15.22
N LEU A 319 10.84 1.53 -15.06
CA LEU A 319 11.80 2.23 -14.22
C LEU A 319 12.33 3.53 -14.87
N SER A 320 12.17 3.64 -16.19
CA SER A 320 12.68 4.75 -17.00
C SER A 320 11.66 5.86 -17.24
N PHE A 321 10.38 5.64 -16.91
CA PHE A 321 9.36 6.66 -17.06
C PHE A 321 9.68 7.89 -16.20
N GLN A 322 9.31 9.07 -16.72
CA GLN A 322 9.45 10.33 -15.98
C GLN A 322 8.22 10.57 -15.09
N SER A 323 7.04 10.23 -15.58
CA SER A 323 5.77 10.37 -14.86
C SER A 323 4.76 9.32 -15.30
N GLY A 324 3.69 9.18 -14.52
CA GLY A 324 2.58 8.27 -14.81
C GLY A 324 2.34 7.27 -13.70
N LEU A 325 1.42 6.32 -13.94
CA LEU A 325 0.99 5.33 -12.97
C LEU A 325 1.30 3.90 -13.44
N VAL A 326 1.98 3.11 -12.60
CA VAL A 326 2.27 1.70 -12.83
C VAL A 326 1.63 0.86 -11.72
N PHE A 327 0.80 -0.11 -12.10
CA PHE A 327 0.20 -1.03 -11.14
C PHE A 327 1.04 -2.29 -10.96
N ILE A 328 1.23 -2.70 -9.70
CA ILE A 328 1.74 -4.01 -9.31
C ILE A 328 0.60 -4.75 -8.61
N ALA A 329 0.05 -5.77 -9.25
CA ALA A 329 -1.11 -6.50 -8.78
C ALA A 329 -0.82 -8.00 -8.61
N GLY A 330 -1.76 -8.72 -8.01
CA GLY A 330 -1.64 -10.14 -7.71
C GLY A 330 -2.54 -10.56 -6.53
N PRO A 331 -2.69 -11.86 -6.27
CA PRO A 331 -3.30 -12.36 -5.04
C PRO A 331 -2.44 -12.04 -3.81
N SER A 332 -2.97 -12.31 -2.62
CA SER A 332 -2.21 -12.18 -1.37
C SER A 332 -0.97 -13.08 -1.39
N GLY A 333 0.16 -12.58 -0.89
CA GLY A 333 1.41 -13.34 -0.83
C GLY A 333 2.10 -13.57 -2.19
N SER A 334 1.76 -12.82 -3.24
CA SER A 334 2.38 -12.95 -4.57
C SER A 334 3.71 -12.20 -4.76
N GLY A 335 4.23 -11.53 -3.72
CA GLY A 335 5.49 -10.79 -3.78
C GLY A 335 5.39 -9.32 -4.24
N ARG A 336 4.19 -8.74 -4.24
CA ARG A 336 3.93 -7.37 -4.74
C ARG A 336 4.74 -6.29 -4.03
N SER A 337 4.74 -6.31 -2.70
CA SER A 337 5.48 -5.36 -1.87
C SER A 337 6.99 -5.50 -2.10
N THR A 338 7.49 -6.73 -2.17
CA THR A 338 8.89 -7.01 -2.53
C THR A 338 9.26 -6.46 -3.92
N MET A 339 8.38 -6.60 -4.91
CA MET A 339 8.58 -6.01 -6.24
C MET A 339 8.57 -4.49 -6.20
N LEU A 340 7.60 -3.88 -5.51
CA LEU A 340 7.48 -2.43 -5.34
C LEU A 340 8.77 -1.86 -4.75
N THR A 341 9.23 -2.42 -3.63
CA THR A 341 10.45 -1.99 -2.94
C THR A 341 11.69 -2.19 -3.83
N THR A 342 11.79 -3.31 -4.58
CA THR A 342 12.95 -3.56 -5.45
C THR A 342 12.98 -2.62 -6.65
N MET A 343 11.83 -2.37 -7.30
CA MET A 343 11.74 -1.40 -8.39
C MET A 343 12.09 0.01 -7.89
N GLY A 344 11.53 0.41 -6.75
CA GLY A 344 11.83 1.68 -6.08
C GLY A 344 13.31 1.86 -5.76
N GLU A 345 13.93 0.85 -5.13
CA GLU A 345 15.36 0.86 -4.83
C GLU A 345 16.21 0.96 -6.10
N THR A 346 15.83 0.24 -7.15
CA THR A 346 16.53 0.31 -8.44
C THR A 346 16.45 1.72 -9.02
N ILE A 347 15.31 2.38 -8.94
CA ILE A 347 15.17 3.77 -9.42
C ILE A 347 16.02 4.72 -8.56
N ALA A 348 15.92 4.63 -7.24
CA ALA A 348 16.65 5.49 -6.30
C ALA A 348 18.17 5.32 -6.41
N ALA A 349 18.66 4.11 -6.67
CA ALA A 349 20.08 3.83 -6.87
C ALA A 349 20.59 4.35 -8.22
N ASN A 350 19.73 4.52 -9.22
CA ASN A 350 20.14 4.92 -10.57
C ASN A 350 19.94 6.41 -10.86
N ARG A 351 18.98 7.09 -10.21
CA ARG A 351 18.58 8.48 -10.48
C ARG A 351 18.73 9.38 -9.25
N HIS A 352 19.12 10.63 -9.45
CA HIS A 352 19.06 11.68 -8.43
C HIS A 352 17.64 12.23 -8.36
N ILE A 353 16.81 11.63 -7.53
CA ILE A 353 15.39 11.96 -7.39
C ILE A 353 14.98 12.06 -5.92
N PHE A 354 13.89 12.76 -5.66
CA PHE A 354 13.15 12.66 -4.42
C PHE A 354 12.09 11.55 -4.52
N LEU A 355 12.29 10.47 -3.78
CA LEU A 355 11.38 9.33 -3.72
C LEU A 355 10.71 9.28 -2.35
N GLN A 356 9.39 9.15 -2.35
CA GLN A 356 8.60 8.95 -1.12
C GLN A 356 7.85 7.62 -1.17
N THR A 357 7.96 6.83 -0.10
CA THR A 357 7.15 5.62 0.08
C THR A 357 6.07 5.84 1.12
N ILE A 358 4.93 5.20 0.91
CA ILE A 358 3.79 5.19 1.82
C ILE A 358 3.36 3.72 1.95
N GLU A 359 3.65 3.14 3.11
CA GLU A 359 3.61 1.69 3.34
C GLU A 359 2.80 1.33 4.61
N LYS A 360 2.33 0.07 4.71
CA LYS A 360 1.49 -0.39 5.84
C LYS A 360 1.71 -1.89 6.17
N PRO A 361 2.80 -2.26 6.87
CA PRO A 361 3.88 -1.40 7.38
C PRO A 361 5.01 -1.22 6.36
N ILE A 362 6.04 -0.42 6.68
CA ILE A 362 7.29 -0.46 5.91
C ILE A 362 7.85 -1.87 6.03
N GLU A 363 8.18 -2.57 4.95
CA GLU A 363 8.75 -3.93 5.04
C GLU A 363 10.28 -3.87 5.23
N ARG A 364 10.94 -3.05 4.42
CA ARG A 364 12.40 -2.92 4.40
C ARG A 364 12.82 -1.48 4.12
N LEU A 365 13.94 -1.07 4.71
CA LEU A 365 14.56 0.21 4.40
C LEU A 365 15.29 0.15 3.06
N LEU A 366 15.00 1.11 2.18
CA LEU A 366 15.69 1.28 0.90
C LEU A 366 17.14 1.73 1.15
N GLN A 367 18.09 1.13 0.43
CA GLN A 367 19.51 1.36 0.62
C GLN A 367 20.13 2.13 -0.55
N ASN A 368 21.23 2.83 -0.27
CA ASN A 368 22.10 3.48 -1.25
C ASN A 368 21.38 4.39 -2.30
N PRO A 369 20.44 5.26 -1.91
CA PRO A 369 19.85 6.18 -2.88
C PRO A 369 20.86 7.23 -3.35
N LYS A 370 20.80 7.60 -4.63
CA LYS A 370 21.54 8.74 -5.19
C LYS A 370 20.89 10.09 -4.85
N GLY A 371 19.59 10.09 -4.57
CA GLY A 371 18.82 11.25 -4.17
C GLY A 371 18.27 11.11 -2.74
N ILE A 372 17.12 11.70 -2.48
CA ILE A 372 16.47 11.68 -1.17
C ILE A 372 15.39 10.58 -1.18
N VAL A 373 15.39 9.74 -0.15
CA VAL A 373 14.33 8.76 0.08
C VAL A 373 13.69 9.04 1.43
N ILE A 374 12.37 9.17 1.44
CA ILE A 374 11.57 9.27 2.66
C ILE A 374 10.58 8.10 2.68
N GLN A 375 10.65 7.26 3.71
CA GLN A 375 9.71 6.15 3.89
C GLN A 375 8.72 6.46 5.02
N LYS A 376 7.42 6.48 4.70
CA LYS A 376 6.35 6.73 5.68
C LYS A 376 5.55 5.45 5.92
N GLU A 377 5.33 5.14 7.19
CA GLU A 377 4.48 4.02 7.63
C GLU A 377 3.16 4.60 8.13
N VAL A 378 2.05 4.14 7.54
CA VAL A 378 0.71 4.58 7.94
C VAL A 378 0.40 4.02 9.33
N GLY A 379 0.05 4.91 10.26
CA GLY A 379 -0.17 4.63 11.68
C GLY A 379 1.04 4.91 12.57
N LEU A 380 2.23 5.12 12.00
CA LEU A 380 3.45 5.49 12.74
C LEU A 380 3.96 6.89 12.36
N HIS A 381 4.24 7.12 11.07
CA HIS A 381 4.76 8.39 10.57
C HIS A 381 3.65 9.33 10.07
N THR A 382 2.54 8.77 9.62
CA THR A 382 1.38 9.49 9.09
C THR A 382 0.10 8.84 9.60
N HIS A 383 -0.95 9.62 9.85
CA HIS A 383 -2.23 9.09 10.32
C HIS A 383 -3.01 8.35 9.23
N THR A 384 -2.95 8.83 7.98
CA THR A 384 -3.71 8.25 6.87
C THR A 384 -2.89 8.19 5.60
N SER A 385 -3.22 7.25 4.72
CA SER A 385 -2.66 7.17 3.38
C SER A 385 -2.96 8.43 2.56
N VAL A 386 -4.19 8.94 2.65
CA VAL A 386 -4.67 10.14 1.93
C VAL A 386 -3.80 11.36 2.25
N SER A 387 -3.58 11.66 3.53
CA SER A 387 -2.72 12.78 3.94
C SER A 387 -1.28 12.60 3.45
N ALA A 388 -0.75 11.38 3.50
CA ALA A 388 0.61 11.09 3.06
C ALA A 388 0.79 11.27 1.53
N ILE A 389 -0.22 10.93 0.73
CA ILE A 389 -0.20 11.14 -0.72
C ILE A 389 -0.25 12.65 -1.02
N GLN A 390 -1.10 13.40 -0.33
CA GLN A 390 -1.20 14.86 -0.49
C GLN A 390 0.12 15.56 -0.13
N GLU A 391 0.76 15.14 0.96
CA GLU A 391 2.10 15.60 1.34
C GLU A 391 3.12 15.28 0.24
N ALA A 392 3.15 14.05 -0.28
CA ALA A 392 4.08 13.67 -1.36
C ALA A 392 3.92 14.56 -2.61
N ILE A 393 2.68 14.92 -2.97
CA ILE A 393 2.40 15.84 -4.08
C ILE A 393 2.93 17.24 -3.76
N SER A 394 2.65 17.76 -2.56
CA SER A 394 3.06 19.09 -2.14
C SER A 394 4.57 19.23 -1.99
N ASP A 395 5.24 18.18 -1.53
CA ASP A 395 6.68 18.12 -1.36
C ASP A 395 7.41 17.91 -2.71
N GLY A 396 6.67 17.70 -3.79
CA GLY A 396 7.21 17.55 -5.14
C GLY A 396 7.95 16.23 -5.34
N ALA A 397 7.43 15.12 -4.80
CA ALA A 397 8.03 13.80 -4.99
C ALA A 397 8.10 13.43 -6.48
N ASP A 398 9.31 13.15 -6.98
CA ASP A 398 9.52 12.64 -8.34
C ASP A 398 8.95 11.23 -8.48
N VAL A 399 9.07 10.42 -7.42
CA VAL A 399 8.59 9.04 -7.40
C VAL A 399 7.80 8.77 -6.12
N ILE A 400 6.61 8.19 -6.28
CA ILE A 400 5.76 7.78 -5.16
C ILE A 400 5.58 6.26 -5.22
N LEU A 401 5.94 5.56 -4.14
CA LEU A 401 5.65 4.14 -3.97
C LEU A 401 4.51 3.97 -2.96
N PHE A 402 3.41 3.38 -3.40
CA PHE A 402 2.21 3.19 -2.61
C PHE A 402 1.88 1.70 -2.47
N ASP A 403 2.09 1.13 -1.29
CA ASP A 403 2.04 -0.33 -1.06
C ASP A 403 0.63 -0.87 -0.80
N HIS A 404 -0.34 0.00 -0.52
CA HIS A 404 -1.67 -0.49 -0.15
C HIS A 404 -2.79 0.47 -0.54
N MET A 405 -3.50 0.14 -1.62
CA MET A 405 -4.68 0.85 -2.05
C MET A 405 -5.95 0.18 -1.53
N ASP A 406 -6.63 0.89 -0.63
CA ASP A 406 -7.86 0.48 0.05
C ASP A 406 -9.11 1.16 -0.55
N SER A 407 -8.95 2.36 -1.13
CA SER A 407 -10.08 3.17 -1.59
C SER A 407 -9.85 3.78 -2.98
N ILE A 408 -10.95 4.18 -3.61
CA ILE A 408 -10.87 4.92 -4.88
C ILE A 408 -10.35 6.35 -4.68
N ASP A 409 -10.57 6.96 -3.53
CA ASP A 409 -10.11 8.32 -3.25
C ASP A 409 -8.58 8.38 -3.25
N GLU A 410 -7.91 7.34 -2.75
CA GLU A 410 -6.46 7.18 -2.88
C GLU A 410 -6.03 7.08 -4.35
N LEU A 411 -6.74 6.29 -5.17
CA LEU A 411 -6.44 6.20 -6.60
C LEU A 411 -6.56 7.55 -7.31
N TRP A 412 -7.58 8.35 -7.00
CA TRP A 412 -7.74 9.68 -7.56
C TRP A 412 -6.57 10.60 -7.22
N LEU A 413 -6.08 10.56 -5.98
CA LEU A 413 -4.90 11.34 -5.57
C LEU A 413 -3.62 10.85 -6.26
N LEU A 414 -3.44 9.55 -6.42
CA LEU A 414 -2.30 8.98 -7.15
C LEU A 414 -2.35 9.35 -8.63
N LEU A 415 -3.53 9.37 -9.26
CA LEU A 415 -3.72 9.86 -10.62
C LEU A 415 -3.42 11.36 -10.74
N GLN A 416 -3.80 12.15 -9.73
CA GLN A 416 -3.44 13.57 -9.66
C GLN A 416 -1.92 13.75 -9.55
N ALA A 417 -1.24 12.97 -8.71
CA ALA A 417 0.22 12.99 -8.59
C ALA A 417 0.91 12.63 -9.90
N ALA A 418 0.43 11.57 -10.56
CA ALA A 418 0.91 11.14 -11.87
C ALA A 418 0.76 12.24 -12.93
N ASN A 419 -0.40 12.90 -12.96
CA ASN A 419 -0.67 14.01 -13.85
C ASN A 419 0.17 15.26 -13.53
N ALA A 420 0.53 15.46 -12.26
CA ALA A 420 1.40 16.55 -11.81
C ALA A 420 2.88 16.32 -12.12
N GLY A 421 3.25 15.13 -12.61
CA GLY A 421 4.62 14.83 -13.08
C GLY A 421 5.34 13.75 -12.28
N SER A 422 4.75 13.20 -11.22
CA SER A 422 5.36 12.10 -10.46
C SER A 422 5.25 10.77 -11.22
N LEU A 423 6.24 9.89 -11.05
CA LEU A 423 6.11 8.48 -11.38
C LEU A 423 5.58 7.71 -10.16
N VAL A 424 4.40 7.14 -10.30
CA VAL A 424 3.70 6.47 -9.20
C VAL A 424 3.68 4.97 -9.45
N PHE A 425 4.16 4.21 -8.47
CA PHE A 425 3.93 2.76 -8.39
C PHE A 425 2.91 2.48 -7.31
N VAL A 426 1.87 1.71 -7.65
CA VAL A 426 0.81 1.36 -6.71
C VAL A 426 0.59 -0.15 -6.68
N VAL A 427 0.51 -0.70 -5.48
CA VAL A 427 0.14 -2.09 -5.25
C VAL A 427 -1.38 -2.21 -5.18
N SER A 428 -1.92 -3.19 -5.91
CA SER A 428 -3.34 -3.55 -5.86
C SER A 428 -3.53 -5.06 -5.69
N SER A 429 -4.72 -5.46 -5.26
CA SER A 429 -5.16 -6.85 -5.39
C SER A 429 -5.68 -7.12 -6.79
N GLY A 430 -5.72 -8.38 -7.21
CA GLY A 430 -6.30 -8.78 -8.50
C GLY A 430 -5.56 -9.97 -9.11
N ASN A 431 -6.31 -10.92 -9.66
CA ASN A 431 -5.73 -12.14 -10.24
C ASN A 431 -5.35 -11.97 -11.72
N ASN A 432 -5.91 -10.97 -12.40
CA ASN A 432 -5.60 -10.62 -13.78
C ASN A 432 -5.90 -9.14 -14.05
N ILE A 433 -5.41 -8.62 -15.17
CA ILE A 433 -5.53 -7.20 -15.54
C ILE A 433 -6.99 -6.82 -15.73
N LEU A 434 -7.76 -7.63 -16.46
CA LEU A 434 -9.19 -7.40 -16.70
C LEU A 434 -9.96 -7.26 -15.39
N GLY A 435 -9.84 -8.23 -14.49
CA GLY A 435 -10.55 -8.25 -13.21
C GLY A 435 -10.08 -7.16 -12.26
N MET A 436 -8.80 -6.77 -12.30
CA MET A 436 -8.33 -5.58 -11.59
C MET A 436 -9.03 -4.33 -12.08
N MET A 437 -9.00 -4.07 -13.40
CA MET A 437 -9.59 -2.86 -13.98
C MET A 437 -11.11 -2.81 -13.81
N THR A 438 -11.81 -3.94 -13.98
CA THR A 438 -13.27 -4.01 -13.78
C THR A 438 -13.64 -3.62 -12.36
N ARG A 439 -12.94 -4.15 -11.35
CA ARG A 439 -13.19 -3.79 -9.94
C ARG A 439 -12.96 -2.31 -9.67
N LEU A 440 -11.93 -1.69 -10.27
CA LEU A 440 -11.71 -0.25 -10.13
C LEU A 440 -12.91 0.56 -10.63
N LEU A 441 -13.54 0.15 -11.75
CA LEU A 441 -14.74 0.81 -12.27
C LEU A 441 -15.99 0.52 -11.44
N GLU A 442 -16.09 -0.65 -10.82
CA GLU A 442 -17.20 -1.03 -9.94
C GLU A 442 -17.21 -0.27 -8.62
N CYS A 443 -16.04 0.13 -8.11
CA CYS A 443 -15.90 0.96 -6.91
C CYS A 443 -16.39 2.41 -7.09
N VAL A 444 -16.79 2.81 -8.31
CA VAL A 444 -17.15 4.18 -8.65
C VAL A 444 -18.60 4.27 -9.14
N PRO A 445 -19.37 5.29 -8.71
CA PRO A 445 -20.70 5.57 -9.25
C PRO A 445 -20.66 5.72 -10.77
N GLU A 446 -21.72 5.30 -11.45
CA GLU A 446 -21.78 5.27 -12.92
C GLU A 446 -21.46 6.64 -13.56
N SER A 447 -21.87 7.74 -12.92
CA SER A 447 -21.59 9.11 -13.34
C SER A 447 -20.10 9.45 -13.43
N HIS A 448 -19.25 8.81 -12.63
CA HIS A 448 -17.81 9.08 -12.55
C HIS A 448 -16.95 8.04 -13.28
N ARG A 449 -17.54 6.93 -13.78
CA ARG A 449 -16.79 5.88 -14.48
C ARG A 449 -16.08 6.39 -15.72
N SER A 450 -16.75 7.20 -16.52
CA SER A 450 -16.15 7.80 -17.73
C SER A 450 -14.92 8.66 -17.36
N ALA A 451 -15.03 9.49 -16.32
CA ALA A 451 -13.91 10.30 -15.83
C ALA A 451 -12.73 9.44 -15.38
N LEU A 452 -12.99 8.35 -14.65
CA LEU A 452 -11.94 7.42 -14.21
C LEU A 452 -11.27 6.73 -15.41
N CYS A 453 -12.05 6.27 -16.39
CA CYS A 453 -11.53 5.70 -17.64
C CYS A 453 -10.61 6.69 -18.37
N PHE A 454 -11.01 7.96 -18.48
CA PHE A 454 -10.18 9.00 -19.10
C PHE A 454 -8.87 9.21 -18.33
N ALA A 455 -8.93 9.35 -17.01
CA ALA A 455 -7.75 9.56 -16.18
C ALA A 455 -6.79 8.36 -16.24
N LEU A 456 -7.31 7.13 -16.14
CA LEU A 456 -6.51 5.91 -16.27
C LEU A 456 -5.86 5.80 -17.64
N ALA A 457 -6.58 6.08 -18.71
CA ALA A 457 -6.03 5.98 -20.07
C ALA A 457 -4.92 6.99 -20.37
N ASP A 458 -4.87 8.10 -19.64
CA ASP A 458 -3.87 9.15 -19.81
C ASP A 458 -2.62 8.88 -18.94
N GLN A 459 -2.86 8.50 -17.69
CA GLN A 459 -1.82 8.41 -16.68
C GLN A 459 -1.22 7.01 -16.55
N MET A 460 -1.99 5.94 -16.76
CA MET A 460 -1.49 4.57 -16.62
C MET A 460 -0.46 4.24 -17.71
N LYS A 461 0.73 3.79 -17.31
CA LYS A 461 1.83 3.43 -18.20
C LYS A 461 2.05 1.92 -18.31
N GLY A 462 1.68 1.17 -17.28
CA GLY A 462 1.79 -0.28 -17.29
C GLY A 462 1.09 -0.95 -16.11
N VAL A 463 0.89 -2.26 -16.26
CA VAL A 463 0.33 -3.14 -15.22
C VAL A 463 1.15 -4.42 -15.21
N LEU A 464 1.45 -4.90 -14.01
CA LEU A 464 2.12 -6.18 -13.77
C LEU A 464 1.34 -6.97 -12.72
N VAL A 465 0.74 -8.09 -13.11
CA VAL A 465 0.02 -9.00 -12.22
C VAL A 465 0.89 -10.24 -11.97
N GLN A 466 1.13 -10.54 -10.69
CA GLN A 466 2.06 -11.57 -10.24
C GLN A 466 1.32 -12.81 -9.74
N HIS A 467 1.87 -13.97 -10.04
CA HIS A 467 1.46 -15.24 -9.45
C HIS A 467 2.70 -16.01 -9.02
N LEU A 468 2.76 -16.44 -7.76
CA LEU A 468 3.80 -17.35 -7.29
C LEU A 468 3.35 -18.79 -7.49
N ILE A 469 4.16 -19.54 -8.23
CA ILE A 469 3.88 -20.92 -8.61
C ILE A 469 4.94 -21.83 -8.00
N PRO A 470 4.55 -22.95 -7.37
CA PRO A 470 5.51 -23.93 -6.87
C PRO A 470 6.40 -24.46 -8.00
N VAL A 471 7.71 -24.45 -7.75
CA VAL A 471 8.69 -25.11 -8.63
C VAL A 471 8.56 -26.62 -8.47
N VAL A 472 8.86 -27.37 -9.53
CA VAL A 472 8.93 -28.84 -9.47
C VAL A 472 9.77 -29.31 -8.29
N GLN A 473 9.37 -30.45 -7.70
CA GLN A 473 10.04 -31.03 -6.53
C GLN A 473 10.05 -30.15 -5.27
N GLY A 474 9.25 -29.08 -5.22
CA GLY A 474 9.12 -28.24 -4.03
C GLY A 474 10.34 -27.38 -3.74
N GLN A 475 11.18 -27.09 -4.74
CA GLN A 475 12.43 -26.32 -4.61
C GLN A 475 12.20 -24.80 -4.44
N GLY A 476 11.02 -24.39 -3.98
CA GLY A 476 10.62 -22.99 -3.83
C GLY A 476 9.51 -22.58 -4.78
N GLN A 477 9.51 -21.30 -5.15
CA GLN A 477 8.48 -20.68 -5.97
C GLN A 477 9.10 -19.84 -7.08
N ILE A 478 8.41 -19.75 -8.21
CA ILE A 478 8.76 -18.92 -9.36
C ILE A 478 7.60 -18.00 -9.72
N LEU A 479 7.88 -16.83 -10.28
CA LEU A 479 6.86 -15.89 -10.72
C LEU A 479 6.37 -16.23 -12.13
N ALA A 480 5.05 -16.22 -12.29
CA ALA A 480 4.38 -16.06 -13.57
C ALA A 480 3.71 -14.69 -13.61
N PHE A 481 3.67 -14.09 -14.80
CA PHE A 481 3.18 -12.73 -14.98
C PHE A 481 2.08 -12.65 -16.04
N GLU A 482 1.06 -11.84 -15.76
CA GLU A 482 0.33 -11.12 -16.80
C GLU A 482 0.79 -9.67 -16.75
N SER A 483 1.28 -9.12 -17.85
CA SER A 483 1.84 -7.77 -17.85
C SER A 483 1.58 -7.03 -19.15
N MET A 484 1.47 -5.71 -19.06
CA MET A 484 1.30 -4.85 -20.23
C MET A 484 1.92 -3.47 -20.02
N LYS A 485 2.50 -2.93 -21.10
CA LYS A 485 2.75 -1.50 -21.27
C LYS A 485 1.53 -0.89 -21.98
N VAL A 486 1.03 0.23 -21.49
CA VAL A 486 -0.17 0.87 -22.05
C VAL A 486 0.18 1.50 -23.40
N THR A 487 -0.29 0.86 -24.47
CA THR A 487 -0.17 1.35 -25.85
C THR A 487 -1.31 2.32 -26.19
N SER A 488 -1.21 3.01 -27.33
CA SER A 488 -2.31 3.86 -27.82
C SER A 488 -3.61 3.08 -28.02
N THR A 489 -3.52 1.83 -28.48
CA THR A 489 -4.66 0.91 -28.63
C THR A 489 -5.28 0.58 -27.28
N ILE A 490 -4.46 0.18 -26.29
CA ILE A 490 -4.95 -0.16 -24.94
C ILE A 490 -5.55 1.09 -24.28
N ALA A 491 -4.88 2.23 -24.35
CA ALA A 491 -5.40 3.49 -23.83
C ALA A 491 -6.77 3.85 -24.44
N ASN A 492 -6.96 3.64 -25.74
CA ASN A 492 -8.26 3.86 -26.39
C ASN A 492 -9.36 2.91 -25.89
N LEU A 493 -9.04 1.62 -25.67
CA LEU A 493 -9.98 0.67 -25.08
C LEU A 493 -10.39 1.11 -23.67
N ILE A 494 -9.43 1.58 -22.87
CA ILE A 494 -9.68 2.08 -21.52
C ILE A 494 -10.56 3.33 -21.56
N ARG A 495 -10.29 4.32 -22.42
CA ARG A 495 -11.13 5.54 -22.55
C ARG A 495 -12.58 5.20 -22.85
N LYS A 496 -12.82 4.18 -23.66
CA LYS A 496 -14.17 3.71 -24.03
C LYS A 496 -14.82 2.81 -22.98
N GLY A 497 -14.07 2.34 -21.99
CA GLY A 497 -14.53 1.34 -21.02
C GLY A 497 -14.65 -0.09 -21.60
N GLU A 498 -14.05 -0.36 -22.76
CA GLU A 498 -14.10 -1.66 -23.46
C GLU A 498 -13.08 -2.66 -22.89
N LEU A 499 -13.10 -2.87 -21.57
CA LEU A 499 -12.07 -3.63 -20.86
C LEU A 499 -11.94 -5.09 -21.31
N THR A 500 -13.05 -5.71 -21.76
CA THR A 500 -13.08 -7.12 -22.21
C THR A 500 -12.19 -7.40 -23.41
N GLN A 501 -11.80 -6.38 -24.18
CA GLN A 501 -10.89 -6.50 -25.31
C GLN A 501 -9.40 -6.39 -24.92
N ILE A 502 -9.09 -5.96 -23.70
CA ILE A 502 -7.71 -5.78 -23.23
C ILE A 502 -6.90 -7.08 -23.29
N PRO A 503 -7.40 -8.27 -22.85
CA PRO A 503 -6.63 -9.51 -22.94
C PRO A 503 -6.18 -9.87 -24.36
N ALA A 504 -7.04 -9.63 -25.36
CA ALA A 504 -6.70 -9.83 -26.77
C ALA A 504 -5.64 -8.83 -27.24
N ALA A 505 -5.73 -7.58 -26.81
CA ALA A 505 -4.74 -6.54 -27.11
C ALA A 505 -3.37 -6.84 -26.49
N ILE A 506 -3.32 -7.38 -25.26
CA ILE A 506 -2.10 -7.83 -24.59
C ILE A 506 -1.44 -8.94 -25.41
N SER A 507 -2.21 -9.96 -25.79
CA SER A 507 -1.73 -11.11 -26.56
C SER A 507 -1.20 -10.71 -27.95
N ALA A 508 -1.79 -9.69 -28.57
CA ALA A 508 -1.34 -9.15 -29.85
C ALA A 508 -0.04 -8.33 -29.75
N ALA A 509 0.23 -7.70 -28.60
CA ALA A 509 1.35 -6.80 -28.38
C ALA A 509 2.57 -7.51 -27.77
N LYS A 510 3.08 -8.59 -28.38
CA LYS A 510 4.13 -9.47 -27.78
C LYS A 510 5.38 -8.77 -27.21
N ASN A 511 5.78 -7.64 -27.77
CA ASN A 511 6.96 -6.89 -27.29
C ASN A 511 6.65 -5.92 -26.13
N GLN A 512 5.38 -5.75 -25.79
CA GLN A 512 4.86 -4.76 -24.83
C GLN A 512 3.77 -5.37 -23.94
N GLY A 513 3.56 -6.68 -24.02
CA GLY A 513 2.49 -7.40 -23.35
C GLY A 513 2.83 -8.89 -23.29
N GLN A 514 2.49 -9.49 -22.15
CA GLN A 514 2.60 -10.93 -21.93
C GLN A 514 1.34 -11.39 -21.19
N SER A 515 0.63 -12.37 -21.76
CA SER A 515 -0.49 -13.01 -21.08
C SER A 515 0.00 -13.99 -20.01
N LEU A 516 -0.81 -14.23 -18.97
CA LEU A 516 -0.50 -15.23 -17.95
C LEU A 516 -0.23 -16.60 -18.59
N ASP A 517 -1.03 -16.99 -19.57
CA ASP A 517 -0.91 -18.29 -20.23
C ASP A 517 0.39 -18.42 -21.02
N ASP A 518 0.90 -17.34 -21.63
CA ASP A 518 2.21 -17.37 -22.31
C ASP A 518 3.37 -17.47 -21.30
N SER A 519 3.24 -16.80 -20.16
CA SER A 519 4.20 -16.91 -19.06
C SER A 519 4.22 -18.35 -18.50
N LEU A 520 3.05 -18.92 -18.21
CA LEU A 520 2.89 -20.30 -17.76
C LEU A 520 3.47 -21.31 -18.76
N GLN A 521 3.16 -21.14 -20.06
CA GLN A 521 3.68 -22.01 -21.11
C GLN A 521 5.21 -21.99 -21.13
N SER A 522 5.82 -20.81 -21.05
CA SER A 522 7.28 -20.67 -21.04
C SER A 522 7.91 -21.36 -19.83
N LEU A 523 7.27 -21.30 -18.66
CA LEU A 523 7.73 -21.96 -17.44
C LEU A 523 7.61 -23.49 -17.50
N VAL A 524 6.54 -24.01 -18.11
CA VAL A 524 6.36 -25.45 -18.35
C VAL A 524 7.41 -25.96 -19.33
N GLU A 525 7.62 -25.26 -20.45
CA GLU A 525 8.61 -25.63 -21.47
C GLU A 525 10.05 -25.59 -20.93
N SER A 526 10.33 -24.67 -20.01
CA SER A 526 11.62 -24.58 -19.32
C SER A 526 11.81 -25.63 -18.23
N GLY A 527 10.76 -26.39 -17.89
CA GLY A 527 10.80 -27.43 -16.85
C GLY A 527 10.76 -26.90 -15.41
N TYR A 528 10.51 -25.61 -15.18
CA TYR A 528 10.45 -25.04 -13.83
C TYR A 528 9.19 -25.46 -13.08
N ILE A 529 8.05 -25.59 -13.77
CA ILE A 529 6.76 -25.94 -13.16
C ILE A 529 6.17 -27.18 -13.82
N ASN A 530 5.34 -27.92 -13.08
CA ASN A 530 4.56 -29.02 -13.62
C ASN A 530 3.41 -28.46 -14.47
N GLY A 531 3.11 -29.08 -15.61
CA GLY A 531 1.97 -28.71 -16.45
C GLY A 531 0.61 -28.72 -15.73
N VAL A 532 0.45 -29.53 -14.67
CA VAL A 532 -0.75 -29.52 -13.81
C VAL A 532 -0.90 -28.16 -13.12
N GLU A 533 0.18 -27.57 -12.63
CA GLU A 533 0.16 -26.25 -11.97
C GLU A 533 -0.25 -25.14 -12.96
N ALA A 534 0.21 -25.25 -14.21
CA ALA A 534 -0.18 -24.34 -15.28
C ALA A 534 -1.66 -24.49 -15.64
N TRP A 535 -2.15 -25.73 -15.81
CA TRP A 535 -3.56 -26.00 -16.11
C TRP A 535 -4.51 -25.43 -15.05
N GLN A 536 -4.17 -25.55 -13.76
CA GLN A 536 -4.98 -25.04 -12.65
C GLN A 536 -5.09 -23.51 -12.58
N ARG A 537 -4.10 -22.78 -13.13
CA ARG A 537 -4.00 -21.32 -13.01
C ARG A 537 -4.22 -20.57 -14.33
N ALA A 538 -4.23 -21.29 -15.44
CA ALA A 538 -4.42 -20.70 -16.76
C ALA A 538 -5.76 -19.98 -16.87
N SER A 539 -5.75 -18.88 -17.63
CA SER A 539 -6.95 -18.16 -18.03
C SER A 539 -7.73 -18.94 -19.10
N ASP A 540 -7.03 -19.61 -20.02
CA ASP A 540 -7.59 -20.62 -20.91
C ASP A 540 -7.03 -22.02 -20.60
N PRO A 541 -7.69 -22.81 -19.74
CA PRO A 541 -7.25 -24.17 -19.39
C PRO A 541 -7.12 -25.11 -20.60
N ARG A 542 -7.76 -24.82 -21.73
CA ARG A 542 -7.68 -25.67 -22.93
C ARG A 542 -6.27 -25.73 -23.50
N ARG A 543 -5.48 -24.65 -23.37
CA ARG A 543 -4.06 -24.62 -23.78
C ARG A 543 -3.22 -25.69 -23.06
N PHE A 544 -3.61 -26.04 -21.84
CA PHE A 544 -2.91 -26.99 -20.97
C PHE A 544 -3.66 -28.30 -20.79
N SER A 545 -4.64 -28.60 -21.65
CA SER A 545 -5.50 -29.78 -21.54
C SER A 545 -4.74 -31.11 -21.52
N ALA A 546 -3.55 -31.18 -22.14
CA ALA A 546 -2.67 -32.33 -22.09
C ALA A 546 -2.22 -32.71 -20.67
N TYR A 547 -2.22 -31.74 -19.74
CA TYR A 547 -1.77 -31.91 -18.36
C TYR A 547 -2.93 -32.11 -17.37
N HIS A 548 -4.15 -32.32 -17.86
CA HIS A 548 -5.31 -32.57 -17.01
C HIS A 548 -5.09 -33.82 -16.13
N PRO A 549 -5.34 -33.79 -14.81
CA PRO A 549 -5.06 -34.91 -13.90
C PRO A 549 -5.71 -36.25 -14.32
N GLU A 550 -6.93 -36.21 -14.88
CA GLU A 550 -7.63 -37.42 -15.36
C GLU A 550 -7.03 -38.02 -16.64
N MET A 551 -6.26 -37.25 -17.42
CA MET A 551 -5.56 -37.75 -18.62
C MET A 551 -4.22 -38.40 -18.28
N HIS A 552 -3.57 -37.97 -17.19
CA HIS A 552 -2.31 -38.56 -16.70
C HIS A 552 -2.49 -39.91 -15.99
N GLY A 553 -3.71 -40.30 -15.63
CA GLY A 553 -4.02 -41.60 -15.01
C GLY A 553 -4.28 -42.76 -15.97
N LYS A 554 -4.26 -42.53 -17.30
CA LYS A 554 -4.60 -43.55 -18.32
C LYS A 554 -3.43 -43.95 -19.25
N GLY A 555 -2.20 -43.59 -18.92
CA GLY A 555 -1.05 -43.94 -19.77
C GLY A 555 0.27 -43.92 -19.03
N VAL A 556 0.52 -44.98 -18.25
CA VAL A 556 1.85 -45.56 -18.04
C VAL A 556 1.69 -47.08 -18.09
#